data_AF-A0A7J5XFD4-F1
#
_entry.id   AF-A0A7J5XFD4-F1
#
_cell.length_a   1.000
_cell.length_b   1.000
_cell.length_c   1.000
_cell.angle_alpha   90.00
_cell.angle_beta   90.00
_cell.angle_gamma   90.00
#
_symmetry.space_group_name_H-M   'P 1'
#
loop_
_entity.id
_entity.type
_entity.pdbx_description
1 polymer ?
#
loop_
_entity_poly.entity_id
_entity_poly.type
_entity_poly.pdbx_seq_one_letter_code
_entity_poly.pdbx_strand_id
1 'polypeptide(L)'
;MNKLNELRNPWICLSLKVWNRLVTQNHLREAVKGLRWCVYDLEFLPGRWDARFKFWSSKGLTAYCTFLHKGSMNSFQNLKGQFDLKRDDFYRFLQVRHHIDQIQRESTQVHWDNTLFKVHGVLQKVFQVGIPFKFESLYLGALPPEMFSSRDRYLFRILSAACKKAITRMWLKPGKPTLDEWIDIVYDIFKMERIVLALRLQQGIFLSRWEKWLIYATPIRPSFV
;
A
#
# COMPACT_ATOMS: atom_id res chain seq x y z
N MET A 1 15.27 -17.62 -12.62
CA MET A 1 16.34 -17.36 -11.64
C MET A 1 17.77 -17.66 -12.13
N ASN A 2 18.00 -18.42 -13.21
CA ASN A 2 19.36 -18.89 -13.57
C ASN A 2 20.27 -17.89 -14.31
N LYS A 3 19.82 -16.68 -14.69
CA LYS A 3 20.66 -15.66 -15.37
C LYS A 3 21.28 -14.62 -14.44
N LEU A 4 20.95 -14.63 -13.14
CA LEU A 4 21.47 -13.63 -12.19
C LEU A 4 22.92 -13.90 -11.74
N ASN A 5 23.39 -15.14 -11.87
CA ASN A 5 24.77 -15.50 -11.50
C ASN A 5 25.81 -15.08 -12.53
N GLU A 6 25.39 -14.69 -13.75
CA GLU A 6 26.30 -14.15 -14.78
C GLU A 6 26.68 -12.69 -14.50
N LEU A 7 25.83 -11.96 -13.79
CA LEU A 7 26.07 -10.57 -13.39
C LEU A 7 26.96 -10.57 -12.12
N ARG A 8 28.28 -10.71 -12.29
CA ARG A 8 29.31 -10.62 -11.23
C ARG A 8 29.39 -9.25 -10.53
N ASN A 9 28.38 -8.39 -10.65
CA ASN A 9 28.35 -7.10 -10.00
C ASN A 9 27.76 -7.25 -8.56
N PRO A 10 28.59 -7.06 -7.51
CA PRO A 10 28.15 -7.23 -6.13
C PRO A 10 27.01 -6.28 -5.75
N TRP A 11 26.99 -5.07 -6.33
CA TRP A 11 26.01 -4.02 -6.03
C TRP A 11 24.63 -4.31 -6.63
N ILE A 12 24.59 -4.88 -7.84
CA ILE A 12 23.35 -5.34 -8.46
C ILE A 12 22.79 -6.53 -7.68
N CYS A 13 23.65 -7.49 -7.34
CA CYS A 13 23.26 -8.67 -6.55
C CYS A 13 22.75 -8.27 -5.15
N LEU A 14 23.41 -7.35 -4.47
CA LEU A 14 22.99 -6.84 -3.16
C LEU A 14 21.66 -6.13 -3.26
N SER A 15 21.49 -5.23 -4.22
CA SER A 15 20.26 -4.46 -4.41
C SER A 15 19.07 -5.38 -4.74
N LEU A 16 19.27 -6.38 -5.60
CA LEU A 16 18.24 -7.38 -5.89
C LEU A 16 17.93 -8.29 -4.71
N LYS A 17 18.93 -8.66 -3.89
CA LYS A 17 18.71 -9.42 -2.66
C LYS A 17 17.92 -8.62 -1.63
N VAL A 18 18.25 -7.33 -1.44
CA VAL A 18 17.52 -6.43 -0.54
C VAL A 18 16.10 -6.20 -1.07
N TRP A 19 15.93 -5.94 -2.36
CA TRP A 19 14.62 -5.79 -2.98
C TRP A 19 13.75 -7.05 -2.83
N ASN A 20 14.29 -8.23 -3.16
CA ASN A 20 13.55 -9.49 -3.00
C ASN A 20 13.22 -9.80 -1.54
N ARG A 21 14.10 -9.41 -0.61
CA ARG A 21 13.85 -9.51 0.84
C ARG A 21 12.69 -8.59 1.23
N LEU A 22 12.70 -7.34 0.80
CA LEU A 22 11.62 -6.37 1.06
C LEU A 22 10.28 -6.80 0.44
N VAL A 23 10.29 -7.31 -0.79
CA VAL A 23 9.08 -7.80 -1.47
C VAL A 23 8.51 -9.04 -0.78
N THR A 24 9.37 -9.93 -0.28
CA THR A 24 8.94 -11.14 0.43
C THR A 24 8.48 -10.83 1.87
N GLN A 25 9.17 -9.93 2.58
CA GLN A 25 8.82 -9.52 3.96
C GLN A 25 7.52 -8.71 4.03
N ASN A 26 7.27 -7.86 3.03
CA ASN A 26 6.07 -7.02 3.01
C ASN A 26 4.90 -7.64 2.22
N HIS A 27 4.99 -8.92 1.83
CA HIS A 27 3.99 -9.62 1.02
C HIS A 27 3.58 -8.89 -0.27
N LEU A 28 4.45 -8.04 -0.82
CA LEU A 28 4.19 -7.20 -2.00
C LEU A 28 4.34 -7.95 -3.33
N ARG A 29 4.39 -9.29 -3.31
CA ARG A 29 4.64 -10.09 -4.51
C ARG A 29 3.61 -9.78 -5.61
N GLU A 30 2.34 -9.66 -5.23
CA GLU A 30 1.24 -9.36 -6.13
C GLU A 30 1.25 -7.91 -6.60
N ALA A 31 1.47 -6.95 -5.69
CA ALA A 31 1.55 -5.53 -6.05
C ALA A 31 2.72 -5.22 -7.00
N VAL A 32 3.84 -5.94 -6.87
CA VAL A 32 5.02 -5.78 -7.73
C VAL A 32 4.83 -6.47 -9.09
N LYS A 33 3.87 -7.39 -9.26
CA LYS A 33 3.54 -7.98 -10.57
C LYS A 33 3.21 -6.89 -11.60
N GLY A 34 2.50 -5.83 -11.19
CA GLY A 34 2.18 -4.69 -12.07
C GLY A 34 3.39 -3.90 -12.58
N LEU A 35 4.55 -4.03 -11.93
CA LEU A 35 5.82 -3.38 -12.32
C LEU A 35 6.69 -4.28 -13.22
N ARG A 36 6.30 -5.54 -13.41
CA ARG A 36 7.03 -6.46 -14.29
C ARG A 36 6.87 -6.04 -15.74
N TRP A 37 7.94 -6.24 -16.50
CA TRP A 37 7.96 -6.01 -17.94
C TRP A 37 7.29 -7.19 -18.64
N CYS A 38 6.29 -6.92 -19.49
CA CYS A 38 5.49 -7.97 -20.11
C CYS A 38 6.33 -8.95 -20.95
N VAL A 39 7.41 -8.49 -21.57
CA VAL A 39 8.34 -9.30 -22.38
C VAL A 39 9.14 -10.30 -21.54
N TYR A 40 9.41 -9.95 -20.29
CA TYR A 40 10.33 -10.71 -19.43
C TYR A 40 9.59 -11.41 -18.29
N ASP A 41 8.27 -11.27 -18.19
CA ASP A 41 7.48 -11.99 -17.21
C ASP A 41 7.39 -13.47 -17.57
N LEU A 42 7.81 -14.31 -16.63
CA LEU A 42 7.78 -15.77 -16.80
C LEU A 42 6.36 -16.33 -16.70
N GLU A 43 5.45 -15.61 -16.04
CA GLU A 43 4.05 -15.99 -15.87
C GLU A 43 3.20 -15.59 -17.09
N PHE A 44 3.74 -14.74 -17.98
CA PHE A 44 3.09 -14.33 -19.22
C PHE A 44 3.71 -15.01 -20.45
N LEU A 45 3.25 -16.23 -20.73
CA LEU A 45 3.74 -17.05 -21.85
C LEU A 45 3.73 -16.33 -23.22
N PRO A 46 2.71 -15.51 -23.58
CA PRO A 46 2.72 -14.80 -24.86
C PRO A 46 3.93 -13.86 -25.04
N GLY A 47 4.39 -13.22 -23.96
CA GLY A 47 5.58 -12.34 -23.97
C GLY A 47 6.88 -13.08 -24.31
N ARG A 48 6.93 -14.38 -24.02
CA ARG A 48 8.10 -15.23 -24.29
C ARG A 48 8.13 -15.75 -25.73
N TRP A 49 6.97 -16.05 -26.30
CA TRP A 49 6.87 -16.67 -27.63
C TRP A 49 6.77 -15.66 -28.75
N ASP A 50 6.11 -14.52 -28.52
CA ASP A 50 5.90 -13.53 -29.56
C ASP A 50 6.93 -12.40 -29.49
N ALA A 51 7.80 -12.35 -30.52
CA ALA A 51 8.81 -11.32 -30.66
C ALA A 51 8.22 -9.90 -30.77
N ARG A 52 6.94 -9.76 -31.11
CA ARG A 52 6.24 -8.47 -31.20
C ARG A 52 6.22 -7.72 -29.87
N PHE A 53 6.20 -8.42 -28.73
CA PHE A 53 6.25 -7.75 -27.42
C PHE A 53 7.62 -7.07 -27.19
N LYS A 54 8.72 -7.63 -27.74
CA LYS A 54 10.04 -6.95 -27.71
C LYS A 54 10.01 -5.65 -28.50
N PHE A 55 9.29 -5.63 -29.62
CA PHE A 55 9.06 -4.40 -30.39
C PHE A 55 8.27 -3.37 -29.59
N TRP A 56 7.23 -3.78 -28.84
CA TRP A 56 6.52 -2.85 -27.95
C TRP A 56 7.42 -2.24 -26.88
N SER A 57 8.32 -3.04 -26.30
CA SER A 57 9.32 -2.52 -25.35
C SER A 57 10.26 -1.50 -25.99
N SER A 58 10.66 -1.69 -27.26
CA SER A 58 11.47 -0.71 -27.99
C SER A 58 10.73 0.61 -28.27
N LYS A 59 9.39 0.58 -28.27
CA LYS A 59 8.53 1.76 -28.41
C LYS A 59 8.20 2.42 -27.06
N GLY A 60 8.65 1.85 -25.94
CA GLY A 60 8.41 2.36 -24.58
C GLY A 60 7.25 1.69 -23.83
N LEU A 61 6.53 0.77 -24.48
CA LEU A 61 5.45 0.00 -23.86
C LEU A 61 6.03 -1.25 -23.19
N THR A 62 6.38 -1.11 -21.90
CA THR A 62 7.26 -2.04 -21.17
C THR A 62 6.55 -2.77 -20.03
N ALA A 63 6.33 -2.11 -18.90
CA ALA A 63 5.73 -2.68 -17.70
C ALA A 63 4.20 -2.70 -17.77
N TYR A 64 3.53 -3.64 -17.08
CA TYR A 64 2.05 -3.71 -17.08
C TYR A 64 1.37 -2.41 -16.64
N CYS A 65 1.96 -1.65 -15.73
CA CYS A 65 1.48 -0.33 -15.35
C CYS A 65 1.44 0.69 -16.50
N THR A 66 2.28 0.54 -17.53
CA THR A 66 2.29 1.45 -18.71
C THR A 66 1.06 1.25 -19.60
N PHE A 67 0.37 0.12 -19.48
CA PHE A 67 -0.90 -0.17 -20.16
C PHE A 67 -2.10 0.45 -19.42
N LEU A 68 -1.91 1.00 -18.22
CA LEU A 68 -2.95 1.59 -17.41
C LEU A 68 -2.93 3.12 -17.55
N HIS A 69 -4.11 3.73 -17.63
CA HIS A 69 -4.29 5.17 -17.54
C HIS A 69 -5.15 5.50 -16.32
N LYS A 70 -4.61 6.30 -15.39
CA LYS A 70 -5.30 6.66 -14.12
C LYS A 70 -5.81 5.44 -13.32
N GLY A 71 -5.11 4.31 -13.40
CA GLY A 71 -5.45 3.09 -12.66
C GLY A 71 -6.45 2.15 -13.35
N SER A 72 -6.96 2.49 -14.53
CA SER A 72 -7.79 1.59 -15.35
C SER A 72 -7.08 1.21 -16.66
N MET A 73 -7.50 0.10 -17.28
CA MET A 73 -6.93 -0.34 -18.55
C MET A 73 -7.12 0.74 -19.63
N ASN A 74 -6.03 1.16 -20.27
CA ASN A 74 -6.10 2.13 -21.36
C ASN A 74 -6.73 1.50 -22.61
N SER A 75 -7.37 2.32 -23.45
CA SER A 75 -7.96 1.82 -24.69
C SER A 75 -6.88 1.47 -25.70
N PHE A 76 -7.15 0.47 -26.54
CA PHE A 76 -6.22 0.11 -27.60
C PHE A 76 -5.97 1.28 -28.56
N GLN A 77 -6.98 2.09 -28.87
CA GLN A 77 -6.82 3.24 -29.78
C GLN A 77 -5.87 4.30 -29.21
N ASN A 78 -5.95 4.55 -27.90
CA ASN A 78 -5.05 5.48 -27.22
C ASN A 78 -3.61 4.95 -27.23
N LEU A 79 -3.41 3.68 -26.86
CA LEU A 79 -2.09 3.06 -26.88
C LEU A 79 -1.52 2.97 -28.30
N LYS A 80 -2.37 2.72 -29.30
CA LYS A 80 -2.02 2.70 -30.71
C LYS A 80 -1.48 4.04 -31.17
N GLY A 81 -2.16 5.13 -30.83
CA GLY A 81 -1.71 6.49 -31.16
C GLY A 81 -0.44 6.89 -30.41
N GLN A 82 -0.31 6.50 -29.14
CA GLN A 82 0.82 6.88 -28.29
C GLN A 82 2.11 6.10 -28.58
N PHE A 83 1.99 4.81 -28.89
CA PHE A 83 3.14 3.89 -29.05
C PHE A 83 3.30 3.36 -30.47
N ASP A 84 2.57 3.92 -31.44
CA ASP A 84 2.66 3.56 -32.86
C ASP A 84 2.42 2.06 -33.10
N LEU A 85 1.37 1.52 -32.46
CA LEU A 85 1.00 0.10 -32.59
C LEU A 85 0.24 -0.16 -33.90
N LYS A 86 0.35 -1.37 -34.45
CA LYS A 86 -0.38 -1.74 -35.67
C LYS A 86 -1.75 -2.32 -35.34
N ARG A 87 -2.68 -2.34 -36.30
CA ARG A 87 -4.02 -2.93 -36.09
C ARG A 87 -3.95 -4.41 -35.67
N ASP A 88 -2.97 -5.14 -36.22
CA ASP A 88 -2.74 -6.56 -35.93
C ASP A 88 -2.24 -6.82 -34.50
N ASP A 89 -1.86 -5.77 -33.77
CA ASP A 89 -1.44 -5.84 -32.37
C ASP A 89 -2.62 -5.92 -31.39
N PHE A 90 -3.86 -5.79 -31.90
CA PHE A 90 -5.07 -5.80 -31.07
C PHE A 90 -5.23 -7.10 -30.27
N TYR A 91 -5.00 -8.26 -30.89
CA TYR A 91 -5.12 -9.55 -30.20
C TYR A 91 -4.07 -9.70 -29.08
N ARG A 92 -2.86 -9.17 -29.27
CA ARG A 92 -1.81 -9.12 -28.25
C ARG A 92 -2.17 -8.20 -27.11
N PHE A 93 -2.83 -7.08 -27.43
CA PHE A 93 -3.36 -6.17 -26.42
C PHE A 93 -4.41 -6.88 -25.56
N LEU A 94 -5.27 -7.69 -26.16
CA LEU A 94 -6.25 -8.50 -25.42
C LEU A 94 -5.58 -9.54 -24.51
N GLN A 95 -4.48 -10.17 -24.95
CA GLN A 95 -3.70 -11.09 -24.13
C GLN A 95 -3.13 -10.39 -22.90
N VAL A 96 -2.52 -9.22 -23.07
CA VAL A 96 -1.98 -8.43 -21.96
C VAL A 96 -3.09 -7.96 -21.03
N ARG A 97 -4.21 -7.45 -21.58
CA ARG A 97 -5.38 -7.05 -20.79
C ARG A 97 -5.90 -8.20 -19.94
N HIS A 98 -6.10 -9.37 -20.53
CA HIS A 98 -6.56 -10.56 -19.81
C HIS A 98 -5.61 -10.94 -18.68
N HIS A 99 -4.31 -10.88 -18.93
CA HIS A 99 -3.31 -11.17 -17.91
C HIS A 99 -3.28 -10.12 -16.79
N ILE A 100 -3.43 -8.83 -17.11
CA ILE A 100 -3.59 -7.76 -16.13
C ILE A 100 -4.86 -7.99 -15.29
N ASP A 101 -5.98 -8.36 -15.93
CA ASP A 101 -7.23 -8.68 -15.23
C ASP A 101 -7.04 -9.88 -14.29
N GLN A 102 -6.25 -10.89 -14.67
CA GLN A 102 -5.87 -12.01 -13.80
C GLN A 102 -4.99 -11.57 -12.63
N ILE A 103 -3.95 -10.77 -12.87
CA ILE A 103 -3.10 -10.20 -11.81
C ILE A 103 -3.97 -9.39 -10.84
N GLN A 104 -4.90 -8.59 -11.34
CA GLN A 104 -5.82 -7.81 -10.51
C GLN A 104 -6.75 -8.72 -9.71
N ARG A 105 -7.31 -9.78 -10.29
CA ARG A 105 -8.15 -10.75 -9.57
C ARG A 105 -7.36 -11.50 -8.50
N GLU A 106 -6.14 -11.95 -8.80
CA GLU A 106 -5.22 -12.58 -7.83
C GLU A 106 -4.85 -11.60 -6.70
N SER A 107 -4.59 -10.34 -7.03
CA SER A 107 -4.36 -9.24 -6.07
C SER A 107 -5.61 -8.92 -5.23
N THR A 108 -6.81 -9.25 -5.74
CA THR A 108 -8.08 -9.08 -5.05
C THR A 108 -8.45 -10.31 -4.21
N GLN A 109 -7.88 -11.48 -4.54
CA GLN A 109 -8.11 -12.77 -3.88
C GLN A 109 -7.09 -13.08 -2.77
N VAL A 110 -5.97 -12.34 -2.72
CA VAL A 110 -5.28 -12.11 -1.44
C VAL A 110 -6.27 -11.36 -0.55
N HIS A 111 -6.96 -12.09 0.32
CA HIS A 111 -7.75 -11.50 1.39
C HIS A 111 -6.83 -10.52 2.13
N TRP A 112 -7.05 -9.23 1.89
CA TRP A 112 -6.29 -8.17 2.51
C TRP A 112 -6.62 -8.15 4.01
N ASP A 113 -5.93 -9.00 4.74
CA ASP A 113 -5.52 -8.76 6.11
C ASP A 113 -4.49 -7.60 6.17
N ASN A 114 -4.67 -6.57 5.32
CA ASN A 114 -3.91 -5.35 5.40
C ASN A 114 -4.37 -4.65 6.67
N THR A 115 -3.53 -4.70 7.70
CA THR A 115 -3.70 -3.91 8.91
C THR A 115 -3.94 -2.44 8.59
N LEU A 116 -3.42 -1.92 7.47
CA LEU A 116 -3.74 -0.57 6.97
C LEU A 116 -5.21 -0.39 6.55
N PHE A 117 -5.84 -1.40 5.93
CA PHE A 117 -7.27 -1.39 5.59
C PHE A 117 -8.14 -1.52 6.85
N LYS A 118 -7.76 -2.39 7.78
CA LYS A 118 -8.44 -2.53 9.07
C LYS A 118 -8.34 -1.22 9.88
N VAL A 119 -7.15 -0.65 9.99
CA VAL A 119 -6.90 0.65 10.65
C VAL A 119 -7.64 1.77 9.94
N HIS A 120 -7.70 1.80 8.60
CA HIS A 120 -8.51 2.77 7.88
C HIS A 120 -10.00 2.67 8.22
N GLY A 121 -10.54 1.45 8.27
CA GLY A 121 -11.92 1.22 8.72
C GLY A 121 -12.15 1.70 10.16
N VAL A 122 -11.17 1.51 11.06
CA VAL A 122 -11.23 2.07 12.42
C VAL A 122 -11.23 3.60 12.39
N LEU A 123 -10.33 4.22 11.63
CA LEU A 123 -10.24 5.68 11.52
C LEU A 123 -11.55 6.28 10.99
N GLN A 124 -12.16 5.66 9.98
CA GLN A 124 -13.47 6.10 9.47
C GLN A 124 -14.56 6.01 10.54
N LYS A 125 -14.56 4.96 11.37
CA LYS A 125 -15.52 4.81 12.48
C LYS A 125 -15.29 5.84 13.59
N VAL A 126 -14.03 6.10 13.97
CA VAL A 126 -13.65 7.05 15.03
C VAL A 126 -14.02 8.48 14.64
N PHE A 127 -13.74 8.88 13.40
CA PHE A 127 -13.96 10.25 12.95
C PHE A 127 -15.32 10.47 12.30
N GLN A 128 -16.04 9.41 11.94
CA GLN A 128 -17.32 9.46 11.20
C GLN A 128 -17.23 10.27 9.88
N VAL A 129 -16.05 10.24 9.24
CA VAL A 129 -15.74 10.98 8.00
C VAL A 129 -15.23 10.03 6.94
N GLY A 130 -15.59 10.30 5.68
CA GLY A 130 -15.10 9.58 4.50
C GLY A 130 -13.64 9.88 4.19
N ILE A 131 -12.72 9.31 4.98
CA ILE A 131 -11.27 9.46 4.76
C ILE A 131 -10.89 8.72 3.47
N PRO A 132 -10.25 9.38 2.48
CA PRO A 132 -9.78 8.71 1.27
C PRO A 132 -8.77 7.61 1.58
N PHE A 133 -8.95 6.43 1.00
CA PHE A 133 -7.99 5.33 1.10
C PHE A 133 -6.80 5.57 0.15
N LYS A 134 -5.98 6.55 0.49
CA LYS A 134 -4.82 7.00 -0.30
C LYS A 134 -3.57 7.10 0.58
N PHE A 135 -2.40 6.88 0.00
CA PHE A 135 -1.12 6.92 0.73
C PHE A 135 -0.86 8.30 1.34
N GLU A 136 -1.15 9.36 0.59
CA GLU A 136 -1.00 10.75 0.99
C GLU A 136 -1.86 11.05 2.22
N SER A 137 -3.09 10.53 2.22
CA SER A 137 -4.06 10.72 3.30
C SER A 137 -3.70 9.91 4.55
N LEU A 138 -3.37 8.62 4.41
CA LEU A 138 -3.19 7.70 5.53
C LEU A 138 -1.76 7.67 6.09
N TYR A 139 -0.76 7.78 5.22
CA TYR A 139 0.63 7.72 5.62
C TYR A 139 1.22 9.11 5.83
N LEU A 140 1.00 10.06 4.92
CA LEU A 140 1.55 11.41 5.07
C LEU A 140 0.67 12.31 5.95
N GLY A 141 -0.60 11.96 6.15
CA GLY A 141 -1.56 12.79 6.87
C GLY A 141 -1.94 14.06 6.10
N ALA A 142 -1.78 14.05 4.77
CA ALA A 142 -2.17 15.10 3.86
C ALA A 142 -3.68 15.05 3.64
N LEU A 143 -4.40 15.76 4.51
CA LEU A 143 -5.84 15.83 4.55
C LEU A 143 -6.28 17.28 4.35
N PRO A 144 -7.35 17.55 3.57
CA PRO A 144 -7.91 18.89 3.44
C PRO A 144 -8.10 19.59 4.80
N PRO A 145 -7.72 20.87 4.92
CA PRO A 145 -7.77 21.58 6.19
C PRO A 145 -9.20 21.73 6.74
N GLU A 146 -10.21 21.70 5.89
CA GLU A 146 -11.64 21.75 6.23
C GLU A 146 -12.13 20.46 6.92
N MET A 147 -11.44 19.33 6.71
CA MET A 147 -12.01 18.01 6.98
C MET A 147 -12.02 17.64 8.47
N PHE A 148 -11.09 18.19 9.24
CA PHE A 148 -10.95 17.91 10.66
C PHE A 148 -10.75 19.19 11.45
N SER A 149 -11.44 19.27 12.59
CA SER A 149 -11.13 20.25 13.63
C SER A 149 -9.66 20.11 14.07
N SER A 150 -9.07 21.18 14.62
CA SER A 150 -7.69 21.15 15.12
C SER A 150 -7.45 20.01 16.14
N ARG A 151 -8.49 19.66 16.89
CA ARG A 151 -8.50 18.57 17.87
C ARG A 151 -8.50 17.19 17.20
N ASP A 152 -9.39 16.98 16.24
CA ASP A 152 -9.47 15.72 15.49
C ASP A 152 -8.21 15.46 14.68
N ARG A 153 -7.62 16.52 14.12
CA ARG A 153 -6.35 16.46 13.41
C ARG A 153 -5.21 16.02 14.33
N TYR A 154 -5.22 16.48 15.57
CA TYR A 154 -4.24 16.05 16.57
C TYR A 154 -4.38 14.56 16.86
N LEU A 155 -5.60 14.10 17.16
CA LEU A 155 -5.87 12.67 17.41
C LEU A 155 -5.52 11.81 16.18
N PHE A 156 -5.90 12.23 14.98
CA PHE A 156 -5.58 11.52 13.74
C PHE A 156 -4.07 11.38 13.52
N ARG A 157 -3.29 12.42 13.84
CA ARG A 157 -1.82 12.38 13.76
C ARG A 157 -1.24 11.37 14.74
N ILE A 158 -1.77 11.28 15.96
CA ILE A 158 -1.36 10.28 16.95
C ILE A 158 -1.65 8.86 16.44
N LEU A 159 -2.88 8.60 15.99
CA LEU A 159 -3.30 7.28 15.49
C LEU A 159 -2.49 6.86 14.25
N SER A 160 -2.21 7.81 13.35
CA SER A 160 -1.34 7.61 12.19
C SER A 160 0.12 7.35 12.60
N ALA A 161 0.63 8.05 13.62
CA ALA A 161 1.97 7.82 14.15
C ALA A 161 2.10 6.43 14.79
N ALA A 162 1.08 5.99 15.53
CA ALA A 162 1.00 4.63 16.06
C ALA A 162 1.03 3.58 14.94
N CYS A 163 0.31 3.82 13.84
CA CYS A 163 0.32 2.94 12.66
C CYS A 163 1.72 2.84 12.05
N LYS A 164 2.42 3.96 11.86
CA LYS A 164 3.81 3.97 11.37
C LYS A 164 4.73 3.20 12.33
N LYS A 165 4.58 3.41 13.63
CA LYS A 165 5.37 2.70 14.66
C LYS A 165 5.11 1.20 14.64
N ALA A 166 3.86 0.75 14.40
CA ALA A 166 3.54 -0.66 14.26
C ALA A 166 4.28 -1.28 13.07
N ILE A 167 4.28 -0.60 11.92
CA ILE A 167 5.01 -1.00 10.72
C ILE A 167 6.53 -1.06 11.01
N THR A 168 7.09 -0.02 11.63
CA THR A 168 8.52 0.03 11.95
C THR A 168 8.93 -1.06 12.95
N ARG A 169 8.11 -1.39 13.95
CA ARG A 169 8.41 -2.49 14.90
C ARG A 169 8.45 -3.86 14.21
N MET A 170 7.75 -4.01 13.09
CA MET A 170 7.73 -5.25 12.31
C MET A 170 8.75 -5.28 11.17
N TRP A 171 9.48 -4.19 10.89
CA TRP A 171 10.55 -4.20 9.89
C TRP A 171 11.70 -5.17 10.22
N LEU A 172 11.92 -5.48 11.50
CA LEU A 172 12.98 -6.38 11.96
C LEU A 172 12.46 -7.75 12.41
N LYS A 173 11.13 -7.98 12.35
CA LYS A 173 10.50 -9.24 12.76
C LYS A 173 9.82 -9.89 11.55
N PRO A 174 9.81 -11.23 11.42
CA PRO A 174 9.18 -11.92 10.29
C PRO A 174 7.64 -11.89 10.32
N GLY A 175 7.03 -11.32 11.36
CA GLY A 175 5.57 -11.26 11.54
C GLY A 175 4.93 -10.05 10.86
N LYS A 176 3.69 -10.20 10.39
CA LYS A 176 2.86 -9.10 9.90
C LYS A 176 2.34 -8.27 11.08
N PRO A 177 2.32 -6.92 10.99
CA PRO A 177 1.71 -6.10 12.04
C PRO A 177 0.23 -6.41 12.15
N THR A 178 -0.31 -6.59 13.36
CA THR A 178 -1.74 -6.87 13.57
C THR A 178 -2.52 -5.65 14.05
N LEU A 179 -3.85 -5.70 13.98
CA LEU A 179 -4.70 -4.64 14.53
C LEU A 179 -4.51 -4.51 16.05
N ASP A 180 -4.38 -5.63 16.76
CA ASP A 180 -4.15 -5.65 18.20
C ASP A 180 -2.83 -4.99 18.59
N GLU A 181 -1.74 -5.25 17.85
CA GLU A 181 -0.46 -4.59 18.09
C GLU A 181 -0.53 -3.08 17.86
N TRP A 182 -1.32 -2.64 16.88
CA TRP A 182 -1.56 -1.21 16.69
C TRP A 182 -2.36 -0.62 17.86
N ILE A 183 -3.42 -1.29 18.31
CA ILE A 183 -4.21 -0.89 19.50
C ILE A 183 -3.32 -0.83 20.75
N ASP A 184 -2.41 -1.78 20.94
CA ASP A 184 -1.43 -1.79 22.03
C ASP A 184 -0.51 -0.56 21.98
N ILE A 185 -0.01 -0.21 20.79
CA ILE A 185 0.84 0.97 20.62
C ILE A 185 0.05 2.25 20.89
N VAL A 186 -1.22 2.33 20.46
CA VAL A 186 -2.09 3.46 20.77
C VAL A 186 -2.34 3.53 22.28
N TYR A 187 -2.54 2.40 22.95
CA TYR A 187 -2.70 2.34 24.40
C TYR A 187 -1.45 2.82 25.15
N ASP A 188 -0.26 2.47 24.67
CA ASP A 188 0.99 2.95 25.24
C ASP A 188 1.15 4.47 25.08
N ILE A 189 0.81 5.02 23.90
CA ILE A 189 0.81 6.47 23.68
C ILE A 189 -0.22 7.16 24.58
N PHE A 190 -1.43 6.60 24.70
CA PHE A 190 -2.50 7.08 25.57
C PHE A 190 -2.05 7.14 27.04
N LYS A 191 -1.46 6.06 27.57
CA LYS A 191 -0.94 6.01 28.95
C LYS A 191 0.13 7.06 29.17
N MET A 192 1.09 7.19 28.25
CA MET A 192 2.17 8.17 28.36
C MET A 192 1.62 9.60 28.35
N GLU A 193 0.70 9.93 27.44
CA GLU A 193 0.11 11.26 27.37
C GLU A 193 -0.76 11.56 28.60
N ARG A 194 -1.50 10.57 29.12
CA ARG A 194 -2.28 10.70 30.36
C ARG A 194 -1.39 11.09 31.53
N ILE A 195 -0.25 10.42 31.71
CA ILE A 195 0.71 10.72 32.77
C ILE A 195 1.30 12.13 32.57
N VAL A 196 1.75 12.47 31.36
CA VAL A 196 2.36 13.77 31.06
C VAL A 196 1.38 14.92 31.30
N LEU A 197 0.12 14.80 30.90
CA LEU A 197 -0.88 15.84 31.09
C LEU A 197 -1.44 15.89 32.51
N ALA A 198 -1.47 14.77 33.23
CA ALA A 198 -1.77 14.75 34.67
C ALA A 198 -0.70 15.51 35.47
N LEU A 199 0.59 15.29 35.17
CA LEU A 199 1.70 16.04 35.77
C LEU A 199 1.63 17.54 35.47
N ARG A 200 1.01 17.94 34.34
CA ARG A 200 0.80 19.33 33.94
C ARG A 200 -0.52 19.93 34.42
N LEU A 201 -1.31 19.21 35.22
CA LEU A 201 -2.65 19.61 35.68
C LEU A 201 -3.63 19.94 34.53
N GLN A 202 -3.43 19.33 33.35
CA GLN A 202 -4.18 19.57 32.12
C GLN A 202 -5.11 18.40 31.75
N GLN A 203 -5.69 17.75 32.75
CA GLN A 203 -6.44 16.50 32.57
C GLN A 203 -7.75 16.68 31.77
N GLY A 204 -8.39 17.85 31.84
CA GLY A 204 -9.54 18.17 30.98
C GLY A 204 -9.18 18.26 29.49
N ILE A 205 -7.97 18.73 29.18
CA ILE A 205 -7.47 18.79 27.79
C ILE A 205 -7.24 17.37 27.27
N PHE A 206 -6.71 16.46 28.10
CA PHE A 206 -6.51 15.06 27.75
C PHE A 206 -7.83 14.38 27.36
N LEU A 207 -8.85 14.45 28.22
CA LEU A 207 -10.16 13.83 27.96
C LEU A 207 -10.78 14.36 26.68
N SER A 208 -10.72 15.68 26.46
CA SER A 208 -11.26 16.29 25.23
C SER A 208 -10.59 15.75 23.97
N ARG A 209 -9.26 15.54 23.97
CA ARG A 209 -8.50 15.08 22.80
C ARG A 209 -8.74 13.61 22.47
N TRP A 210 -8.95 12.78 23.48
CA TRP A 210 -9.10 11.33 23.33
C TRP A 210 -10.54 10.85 23.32
N GLU A 211 -11.52 11.73 23.53
CA GLU A 211 -12.96 11.44 23.58
C GLU A 211 -13.43 10.49 22.46
N LYS A 212 -13.19 10.85 21.19
CA LYS A 212 -13.61 10.03 20.03
C LYS A 212 -12.97 8.65 20.01
N TRP A 213 -11.71 8.56 20.44
CA TRP A 213 -11.02 7.28 20.54
C TRP A 213 -11.58 6.44 21.69
N LEU A 214 -11.85 7.04 22.85
CA LEU A 214 -12.42 6.35 24.01
C LEU A 214 -13.82 5.80 23.72
N ILE A 215 -14.67 6.55 23.02
CA ILE A 215 -15.99 6.09 22.58
C ILE A 215 -15.86 4.83 21.71
N TYR A 216 -14.86 4.80 20.83
CA TYR A 216 -14.60 3.64 19.97
C TYR A 216 -13.93 2.46 20.70
N ALA A 217 -12.94 2.74 21.56
CA ALA A 217 -12.06 1.73 22.14
C ALA A 217 -12.63 1.07 23.41
N THR A 218 -13.43 1.78 24.20
CA THR A 218 -14.00 1.26 25.46
C THR A 218 -14.80 -0.04 25.29
N PRO A 219 -15.66 -0.19 24.25
CA PRO A 219 -16.36 -1.45 23.99
C PRO A 219 -15.45 -2.60 23.53
N ILE A 220 -14.30 -2.27 22.94
CA ILE A 220 -13.38 -3.24 22.31
C ILE A 220 -12.31 -3.71 23.31
N ARG A 221 -11.86 -2.81 24.19
CA ARG A 221 -10.92 -3.09 25.28
C ARG A 221 -11.29 -2.25 26.51
N PRO A 222 -11.83 -2.89 27.57
CA PRO A 222 -12.15 -2.22 28.82
C PRO A 222 -10.93 -1.61 29.55
N SER A 223 -9.71 -2.02 29.20
CA SER A 223 -8.46 -1.52 29.78
C SER A 223 -8.14 -0.04 29.49
N PHE A 224 -8.95 0.62 28.63
CA PHE A 224 -8.85 2.05 28.33
C PHE A 224 -9.62 2.95 29.32
N VAL A 225 -10.41 2.34 30.22
CA VAL A 225 -11.07 3.03 31.35
C VAL A 225 -10.08 3.27 32.48
#